data_AF-A0A954WBT8-F1
#
_entry.id   AF-A0A954WBT8-F1
#
_cell.length_a   1.000
_cell.length_b   1.000
_cell.length_c   1.000
_cell.angle_alpha   90.00
_cell.angle_beta   90.00
_cell.angle_gamma   90.00
#
_symmetry.space_group_name_H-M   'P 1'
#
loop_
_entity.id
_entity.type
_entity.pdbx_description
1 polymer ?
#
loop_
_entity_poly.entity_id
_entity_poly.type
_entity_poly.pdbx_seq_one_letter_code
_entity_poly.pdbx_strand_id
1 'polypeptide(L)'
;ANPQADRRTQARRVYFDLIGLPPTMAEIEAFLQDRSPDAYERMVDRLLASPHYGERWARHWLDLARYTDTTASWLESTASAHLYRDWVVRALNDDMPYDEFVRRQLATDLMPHTGPEDYPALGFLGLSPTYWKELKLAPDVIATVVAEEWEERI
;
A
#
# COMPACT_ATOMS: atom_id res chain seq x y z
N ALA A 1 -33.28 7.03 -2.13
CA ALA A 1 -32.07 7.72 -1.62
C ALA A 1 -31.96 7.45 -0.13
N ASN A 2 -30.77 7.14 0.37
CA ASN A 2 -30.53 6.90 1.80
C ASN A 2 -30.35 8.27 2.50
N PRO A 3 -31.03 8.59 3.63
CA PRO A 3 -30.85 9.86 4.32
C PRO A 3 -29.40 10.06 4.78
N GLN A 4 -28.99 11.33 4.87
CA GLN A 4 -27.68 11.69 5.41
C GLN A 4 -27.58 11.23 6.88
N ALA A 5 -26.47 10.58 7.23
CA ALA A 5 -26.23 10.11 8.58
C ALA A 5 -26.07 11.30 9.56
N ASP A 6 -26.30 11.07 10.85
CA ASP A 6 -26.00 12.07 11.87
C ASP A 6 -24.49 12.38 11.94
N ARG A 7 -24.15 13.58 12.44
CA ARG A 7 -22.75 14.08 12.45
C ARG A 7 -21.79 13.14 13.19
N ARG A 8 -22.22 12.51 14.29
CA ARG A 8 -21.36 11.59 15.04
C ARG A 8 -21.06 10.33 14.23
N THR A 9 -22.06 9.78 13.55
CA THR A 9 -21.89 8.65 12.64
C THR A 9 -21.00 9.01 11.44
N GLN A 10 -21.17 10.20 10.87
CA GLN A 10 -20.29 10.70 9.80
C GLN A 10 -18.82 10.74 10.25
N ALA A 11 -18.52 11.39 11.38
CA ALA A 11 -17.16 11.46 11.91
C ALA A 11 -16.56 10.06 12.10
N ARG A 12 -17.29 9.15 12.74
CA ARG A 12 -16.82 7.78 12.95
C ARG A 12 -16.47 7.07 11.64
N ARG A 13 -17.33 7.17 10.61
CA ARG A 13 -17.11 6.54 9.30
C ARG A 13 -15.86 7.09 8.63
N VAL A 14 -15.76 8.41 8.49
CA VAL A 14 -14.64 9.07 7.81
C VAL A 14 -13.30 8.72 8.47
N TYR A 15 -13.23 8.69 9.81
CA TYR A 15 -12.02 8.29 10.53
C TYR A 15 -11.61 6.84 10.20
N PHE A 16 -12.54 5.89 10.24
CA PHE A 16 -12.23 4.50 9.87
C PHE A 16 -11.88 4.35 8.38
N ASP A 17 -12.55 5.09 7.51
CA ASP A 17 -12.34 4.99 6.07
C ASP A 17 -10.97 5.57 5.67
N LEU A 18 -10.62 6.75 6.19
CA LEU A 18 -9.40 7.46 5.80
C LEU A 18 -8.15 6.97 6.52
N ILE A 19 -8.24 6.75 7.84
CA ILE A 19 -7.05 6.44 8.66
C ILE A 19 -7.15 5.09 9.40
N GLY A 20 -8.28 4.38 9.29
CA GLY A 20 -8.45 3.06 9.91
C GLY A 20 -8.60 3.06 11.44
N LEU A 21 -8.59 4.22 12.08
CA LEU A 21 -8.65 4.39 13.53
C LEU A 21 -9.97 5.04 13.94
N PRO A 22 -10.52 4.74 15.13
CA PRO A 22 -11.67 5.49 15.64
C PRO A 22 -11.27 6.91 16.05
N PRO A 23 -12.18 7.90 15.94
CA PRO A 23 -11.93 9.23 16.48
C PRO A 23 -11.91 9.19 18.01
N THR A 24 -11.09 10.05 18.61
CA THR A 24 -11.08 10.31 20.06
C THR A 24 -12.34 11.09 20.47
N MET A 25 -12.66 11.07 21.77
CA MET A 25 -13.81 11.84 22.26
C MET A 25 -13.66 13.34 21.99
N ALA A 26 -12.46 13.88 22.19
CA ALA A 26 -12.17 15.30 21.97
C ALA A 26 -12.36 15.70 20.49
N GLU A 27 -11.96 14.84 19.55
CA GLU A 27 -12.15 15.09 18.11
C GLU A 27 -13.63 15.06 17.72
N ILE A 28 -14.41 14.12 18.28
CA ILE A 28 -15.86 14.08 18.06
C ILE A 28 -16.50 15.35 18.60
N GLU A 29 -16.18 15.75 19.84
CA GLU A 29 -16.75 16.94 20.47
C GLU A 29 -16.40 18.21 19.68
N ALA A 30 -15.13 18.35 19.28
CA ALA A 30 -14.68 19.46 18.44
C ALA A 30 -15.46 19.53 17.13
N PHE A 31 -15.65 18.40 16.44
CA PHE A 31 -16.45 18.37 15.21
C PHE A 31 -17.92 18.69 15.44
N LEU A 32 -18.54 18.15 16.51
CA LEU A 32 -19.95 18.41 16.80
C LEU A 32 -20.22 19.87 17.18
N GLN A 33 -19.27 20.53 17.84
CA GLN A 33 -19.36 21.93 18.25
C GLN A 33 -19.01 22.90 17.12
N ASP A 34 -18.24 22.47 16.11
CA ASP A 34 -17.92 23.28 14.95
C ASP A 34 -19.18 23.52 14.09
N ARG A 35 -19.58 24.79 13.99
CA ARG A 35 -20.75 25.26 13.23
C ARG A 35 -20.36 25.92 11.91
N SER A 36 -19.08 25.91 11.57
CA SER A 36 -18.60 26.46 10.31
C SER A 36 -19.21 25.66 9.16
N PRO A 37 -19.56 26.32 8.03
CA PRO A 37 -20.17 25.64 6.89
C PRO A 37 -19.26 24.57 6.26
N ASP A 38 -17.94 24.65 6.51
CA ASP A 38 -16.87 23.78 6.02
C ASP A 38 -16.31 22.84 7.10
N ALA A 39 -17.03 22.65 8.22
CA ALA A 39 -16.54 21.85 9.34
C ALA A 39 -16.21 20.39 8.97
N TYR A 40 -16.94 19.82 8.01
CA TYR A 40 -16.72 18.45 7.54
C TYR A 40 -15.48 18.35 6.67
N GLU A 41 -15.32 19.26 5.72
CA GLU A 41 -14.18 19.39 4.82
C GLU A 41 -12.90 19.58 5.63
N ARG A 42 -12.91 20.50 6.61
CA ARG A 42 -11.77 20.69 7.51
C ARG A 42 -11.42 19.46 8.35
N MET A 43 -12.40 18.63 8.70
CA MET A 43 -12.13 17.35 9.37
C MET A 43 -11.47 16.37 8.40
N VAL A 44 -11.96 16.26 7.16
CA VAL A 44 -11.37 15.42 6.11
C VAL A 44 -9.95 15.85 5.79
N ASP A 45 -9.69 17.15 5.60
CA ASP A 45 -8.36 17.68 5.30
C ASP A 45 -7.34 17.34 6.39
N ARG A 46 -7.74 17.44 7.67
CA ARG A 46 -6.88 17.02 8.79
C ARG A 46 -6.56 15.52 8.77
N LEU A 47 -7.51 14.69 8.35
CA LEU A 47 -7.32 13.24 8.28
C LEU A 47 -6.46 12.86 7.09
N LEU A 48 -6.61 13.52 5.94
CA LEU A 48 -5.76 13.33 4.77
C LEU A 48 -4.31 13.76 5.05
N ALA A 49 -4.11 14.80 5.86
CA ALA A 49 -2.78 15.25 6.30
C ALA A 49 -2.17 14.41 7.44
N SER A 50 -2.90 13.43 7.97
CA SER A 50 -2.42 12.56 9.05
C SER A 50 -1.47 11.50 8.51
N PRO A 51 -0.34 11.19 9.19
CA PRO A 51 0.55 10.11 8.76
C PRO A 51 -0.14 8.73 8.70
N HIS A 52 -1.22 8.55 9.49
CA HIS A 52 -2.03 7.34 9.49
C HIS A 52 -2.81 7.12 8.18
N TYR A 53 -2.99 8.17 7.37
CA TYR A 53 -3.58 8.04 6.04
C TYR A 53 -2.71 7.13 5.15
N GLY A 54 -1.43 7.45 5.01
CA GLY A 54 -0.49 6.63 4.25
C GLY A 54 -0.35 5.22 4.82
N GLU A 55 -0.36 5.04 6.15
CA GLU A 55 -0.34 3.71 6.77
C GLU A 55 -1.58 2.88 6.38
N ARG A 56 -2.76 3.49 6.42
CA ARG A 56 -4.02 2.84 6.07
C ARG A 56 -4.06 2.45 4.58
N TRP A 57 -3.68 3.36 3.71
CA TRP A 57 -3.77 3.16 2.26
C TRP A 57 -2.63 2.30 1.71
N ALA A 58 -1.43 2.38 2.31
CA ALA A 58 -0.31 1.52 1.95
C ALA A 58 -0.65 0.04 2.11
N ARG A 59 -1.43 -0.32 3.15
CA ARG A 59 -1.91 -1.70 3.31
C ARG A 59 -2.59 -2.22 2.04
N HIS A 60 -3.49 -1.44 1.45
CA HIS A 60 -4.22 -1.85 0.25
C HIS A 60 -3.27 -2.05 -0.94
N TRP A 61 -2.28 -1.18 -1.10
CA TRP A 61 -1.27 -1.34 -2.14
C TRP A 61 -0.38 -2.56 -1.91
N LEU A 62 0.08 -2.76 -0.67
CA LEU A 62 0.96 -3.85 -0.29
C LEU A 62 0.29 -5.22 -0.40
N ASP A 63 -1.02 -5.29 -0.13
CA ASP A 63 -1.84 -6.48 -0.38
C ASP A 63 -1.84 -6.83 -1.89
N LEU A 64 -1.97 -5.83 -2.78
CA LEU A 64 -1.91 -6.02 -4.23
C LEU A 64 -0.50 -6.41 -4.71
N ALA A 65 0.52 -5.78 -4.14
CA ALA A 65 1.92 -6.08 -4.42
C ALA A 65 2.39 -7.42 -3.81
N ARG A 66 1.51 -8.13 -3.09
CA ARG A 66 1.81 -9.39 -2.38
C ARG A 66 3.00 -9.29 -1.43
N TYR A 67 3.09 -8.15 -0.75
CA TYR A 67 4.15 -7.86 0.20
C TYR A 67 4.10 -8.79 1.41
N THR A 68 5.27 -9.25 1.86
CA THR A 68 5.44 -9.93 3.15
C THR A 68 6.72 -9.44 3.83
N ASP A 69 6.71 -9.30 5.15
CA ASP A 69 7.92 -8.97 5.92
C ASP A 69 8.94 -10.13 5.91
N THR A 70 8.46 -11.35 5.70
CA THR A 70 9.26 -12.57 5.73
C THR A 70 9.20 -13.28 4.39
N THR A 71 10.37 -13.71 3.90
CA THR A 71 10.48 -14.61 2.75
C THR A 71 10.15 -16.04 3.18
N ALA A 72 9.68 -16.87 2.25
CA ALA A 72 9.48 -18.29 2.50
C ALA A 72 10.79 -18.97 2.90
N SER A 73 10.73 -20.01 3.74
CA SER A 73 11.90 -20.68 4.32
C SER A 73 12.87 -21.29 3.31
N TRP A 74 12.42 -21.54 2.08
CA TRP A 74 13.21 -22.10 0.98
C TRP A 74 13.84 -21.04 0.07
N LEU A 75 13.66 -19.75 0.36
CA LEU A 75 14.26 -18.63 -0.37
C LEU A 75 15.26 -17.90 0.53
N GLU A 76 16.23 -17.20 -0.08
CA GLU A 76 17.12 -16.30 0.67
C GLU A 76 16.31 -15.15 1.27
N SER A 77 16.63 -14.79 2.52
CA SER A 77 15.91 -13.76 3.25
C SER A 77 16.10 -12.39 2.64
N THR A 78 14.99 -11.73 2.31
CA THR A 78 14.93 -10.30 1.98
C THR A 78 14.81 -9.50 3.28
N ALA A 79 15.80 -9.61 4.18
CA ALA A 79 15.76 -9.09 5.57
C ALA A 79 15.36 -7.60 5.71
N SER A 80 15.42 -6.84 4.62
CA SER A 80 15.07 -5.42 4.55
C SER A 80 13.74 -5.12 3.83
N ALA A 81 12.83 -6.09 3.72
CA ALA A 81 11.52 -5.93 3.06
C ALA A 81 10.73 -4.71 3.60
N HIS A 82 10.81 -4.46 4.91
CA HIS A 82 10.15 -3.32 5.58
C HIS A 82 10.52 -1.97 4.98
N LEU A 83 11.69 -1.81 4.36
CA LEU A 83 12.07 -0.56 3.70
C LEU A 83 11.12 -0.22 2.54
N TYR A 84 10.65 -1.22 1.79
CA TYR A 84 9.67 -1.01 0.73
C TYR A 84 8.31 -0.60 1.30
N ARG A 85 7.84 -1.27 2.36
CA ARG A 85 6.62 -0.88 3.09
C ARG A 85 6.69 0.58 3.53
N ASP A 86 7.78 0.95 4.20
CA ASP A 86 7.97 2.29 4.76
C ASP A 86 8.11 3.35 3.65
N TRP A 87 8.65 2.97 2.48
CA TRP A 87 8.66 3.83 1.29
C TRP A 87 7.26 4.03 0.70
N VAL A 88 6.44 2.98 0.57
CA VAL A 88 5.05 3.10 0.08
C VAL A 88 4.22 4.00 0.99
N VAL A 89 4.36 3.83 2.32
CA VAL A 89 3.68 4.69 3.30
C VAL A 89 4.07 6.15 3.13
N ARG A 90 5.37 6.44 2.95
CA ARG A 90 5.84 7.81 2.69
C ARG A 90 5.31 8.37 1.38
N ALA A 91 5.42 7.62 0.28
CA ALA A 91 4.99 8.08 -1.03
C ALA A 91 3.50 8.49 -1.04
N LEU A 92 2.64 7.75 -0.31
CA LEU A 92 1.23 8.10 -0.17
C LEU A 92 0.99 9.32 0.73
N ASN A 93 1.75 9.47 1.82
CA ASN A 93 1.65 10.64 2.70
C ASN A 93 2.19 11.93 2.06
N ASP A 94 3.19 11.80 1.18
CA ASP A 94 3.77 12.92 0.44
C ASP A 94 2.93 13.32 -0.80
N ASP A 95 1.77 12.69 -1.00
CA ASP A 95 0.88 12.89 -2.15
C ASP A 95 1.62 12.73 -3.50
N MET A 96 2.48 11.71 -3.59
CA MET A 96 3.27 11.46 -4.78
C MET A 96 2.35 11.20 -5.99
N PRO A 97 2.56 11.88 -7.13
CA PRO A 97 1.80 11.61 -8.34
C PRO A 97 1.85 10.13 -8.71
N TYR A 98 0.68 9.56 -9.05
CA TYR A 98 0.56 8.13 -9.30
C TYR A 98 1.51 7.62 -10.41
N ASP A 99 1.73 8.42 -11.45
CA ASP A 99 2.65 8.05 -12.54
C ASP A 99 4.10 7.99 -12.06
N GLU A 100 4.51 8.90 -11.17
CA GLU A 100 5.83 8.87 -10.54
C GLU A 100 5.97 7.71 -9.56
N PHE A 101 4.94 7.46 -8.75
CA PHE A 101 4.87 6.32 -7.83
C PHE A 101 5.09 4.98 -8.56
N VAL A 102 4.44 4.78 -9.69
CA VAL A 102 4.61 3.57 -10.50
C VAL A 102 5.98 3.53 -11.18
N ARG A 103 6.46 4.65 -11.77
CA ARG A 103 7.79 4.68 -12.41
C ARG A 103 8.92 4.36 -11.44
N ARG A 104 8.89 4.95 -10.22
CA ARG A 104 9.91 4.70 -9.19
C ARG A 104 9.94 3.20 -8.81
N GLN A 105 8.80 2.54 -8.67
CA GLN A 105 8.77 1.11 -8.35
C GLN A 105 9.38 0.20 -9.44
N LEU A 106 9.43 0.66 -10.70
CA LEU A 106 9.93 -0.13 -11.82
C LEU A 106 11.37 0.21 -12.23
N ALA A 107 11.82 1.44 -12.01
CA ALA A 107 13.05 1.95 -12.63
C ALA A 107 13.74 3.04 -11.83
N THR A 108 13.55 3.12 -10.50
CA THR A 108 14.21 4.14 -9.67
C THR A 108 15.72 4.20 -9.90
N ASP A 109 16.41 3.07 -10.04
CA ASP A 109 17.85 2.97 -10.28
C ASP A 109 18.30 3.56 -11.63
N LEU A 110 17.38 3.71 -12.59
CA LEU A 110 17.64 4.26 -13.92
C LEU A 110 17.18 5.72 -14.07
N MET A 111 16.59 6.31 -13.04
CA MET A 111 16.07 7.67 -13.07
C MET A 111 17.16 8.69 -12.68
N PRO A 112 17.24 9.85 -13.37
CA PRO A 112 18.30 10.84 -13.13
C PRO A 112 18.14 11.69 -11.86
N HIS A 113 16.98 11.61 -11.19
CA HIS A 113 16.63 12.46 -10.05
C HIS A 113 16.22 11.64 -8.81
N THR A 114 16.73 10.41 -8.70
CA THR A 114 16.48 9.50 -7.59
C THR A 114 17.77 9.20 -6.85
N GLY A 115 17.65 8.85 -5.56
CA GLY A 115 18.79 8.57 -4.68
C GLY A 115 18.65 7.29 -3.88
N PRO A 116 19.62 6.99 -2.99
CA PRO A 116 19.57 5.83 -2.10
C PRO A 116 18.28 5.72 -1.27
N GLU A 117 17.65 6.84 -0.94
CA GLU A 117 16.36 6.94 -0.24
C GLU A 117 15.17 6.39 -1.04
N ASP A 118 15.29 6.35 -2.36
CA ASP A 118 14.25 5.88 -3.28
C ASP A 118 14.43 4.42 -3.69
N TYR A 119 15.64 3.87 -3.57
CA TYR A 119 15.90 2.47 -3.93
C TYR A 119 14.97 1.45 -3.27
N PRO A 120 14.44 1.66 -2.05
CA PRO A 120 13.40 0.79 -1.51
C PRO A 120 12.17 0.63 -2.41
N ALA A 121 11.86 1.58 -3.31
CA ALA A 121 10.78 1.48 -4.29
C ALA A 121 10.91 0.23 -5.18
N LEU A 122 12.14 -0.17 -5.51
CA LEU A 122 12.42 -1.36 -6.31
C LEU A 122 12.06 -2.67 -5.59
N GLY A 123 11.70 -2.60 -4.31
CA GLY A 123 11.12 -3.72 -3.57
C GLY A 123 9.87 -4.30 -4.25
N PHE A 124 9.14 -3.53 -5.06
CA PHE A 124 8.05 -4.04 -5.88
C PHE A 124 8.49 -5.22 -6.78
N LEU A 125 9.69 -5.11 -7.39
CA LEU A 125 10.27 -6.17 -8.20
C LEU A 125 11.12 -7.14 -7.35
N GLY A 126 11.92 -6.59 -6.44
CA GLY A 126 12.93 -7.34 -5.68
C GLY A 126 12.37 -8.26 -4.59
N LEU A 127 11.16 -7.98 -4.08
CA LEU A 127 10.50 -8.83 -3.08
C LEU A 127 9.54 -9.86 -3.69
N SER A 128 9.36 -9.81 -5.02
CA SER A 128 8.54 -10.81 -5.70
C SER A 128 9.19 -12.20 -5.61
N PRO A 129 8.41 -13.28 -5.53
CA PRO A 129 8.96 -14.63 -5.53
C PRO A 129 9.79 -14.86 -6.80
N THR A 130 11.08 -15.12 -6.64
CA THR A 130 11.95 -15.56 -7.72
C THR A 130 11.75 -17.06 -7.92
N TYR A 131 10.99 -17.42 -8.95
CA TYR A 131 10.90 -18.80 -9.40
C TYR A 131 12.11 -19.12 -10.26
N TRP A 132 13.02 -19.91 -9.71
CA TRP A 132 14.02 -20.59 -10.53
C TRP A 132 13.27 -21.62 -11.36
N LYS A 133 12.97 -21.31 -12.63
CA LYS A 133 12.72 -22.40 -13.58
C LYS A 133 13.98 -23.23 -13.61
N GLU A 134 13.92 -24.44 -13.06
CA GLU A 134 14.94 -25.46 -13.28
C GLU A 134 14.97 -25.79 -14.77
N LEU A 135 15.76 -25.02 -15.54
CA LEU A 135 16.09 -25.28 -16.94
C LEU A 135 16.91 -26.57 -17.13
N LYS A 136 17.02 -27.41 -16.09
CA LYS A 136 17.67 -28.72 -16.12
C LYS A 136 16.69 -29.88 -16.21
N LEU A 137 15.39 -29.62 -16.13
CA LEU A 137 14.39 -30.66 -16.37
C LEU A 137 14.39 -31.04 -17.86
N ALA A 138 14.22 -32.33 -18.13
CA ALA A 138 14.10 -32.82 -19.50
C ALA A 138 12.85 -32.17 -20.16
N PRO A 139 12.89 -31.87 -21.48
CA PRO A 139 11.83 -31.11 -22.15
C PRO A 139 10.41 -31.67 -22.00
N ASP A 140 10.29 -32.99 -21.86
CA ASP A 140 9.05 -33.74 -21.61
C ASP A 140 8.46 -33.49 -20.22
N VAL A 141 9.32 -33.35 -19.21
CA VAL A 141 8.90 -32.98 -17.85
C VAL A 141 8.44 -31.52 -17.80
N ILE A 142 9.13 -30.62 -18.50
CA ILE A 142 8.74 -29.20 -18.60
C ILE A 142 7.35 -29.09 -19.26
N ALA A 143 7.09 -29.83 -20.35
CA ALA A 143 5.82 -29.77 -21.05
C ALA A 143 4.63 -30.20 -20.17
N THR A 144 4.85 -31.18 -19.28
CA THR A 144 3.80 -31.71 -18.40
C THR A 144 3.58 -30.80 -17.19
N VAL A 145 4.64 -30.38 -16.50
CA VAL A 145 4.56 -29.52 -15.31
C VAL A 145 4.03 -28.12 -15.66
N VAL A 146 4.46 -27.54 -16.78
CA VAL A 146 3.94 -26.23 -17.22
C VAL A 146 2.47 -26.32 -17.63
N ALA A 147 2.01 -27.43 -18.22
CA ALA A 147 0.60 -27.60 -18.54
C ALA A 147 -0.27 -27.64 -17.28
N GLU A 148 0.17 -28.36 -16.23
CA GLU A 148 -0.55 -28.49 -14.96
C GLU A 148 -0.56 -27.16 -14.17
N GLU A 149 0.55 -26.40 -14.13
CA GLU A 149 0.59 -25.09 -13.44
C GLU A 149 -0.28 -24.00 -14.09
N TRP A 150 -0.56 -24.11 -15.39
CA TRP A 150 -1.46 -23.17 -16.09
C TRP A 150 -2.94 -23.46 -15.77
N GLU A 151 -3.31 -24.71 -15.48
CA GLU A 151 -4.66 -25.07 -15.05
C GLU A 151 -4.97 -24.58 -13.62
N GLU A 152 -3.98 -24.46 -12.74
CA GLU A 152 -4.19 -23.94 -11.37
C GLU A 152 -4.37 -22.41 -11.30
N ARG A 153 -4.16 -21.69 -12.41
CA ARG A 153 -4.25 -20.22 -12.47
C ARG A 153 -5.54 -19.70 -13.14
N ILE A 154 -6.45 -20.58 -13.57
CA ILE A 154 -7.81 -20.25 -14.07
C ILE A 154 -8.86 -20.79 -13.10
#